data_AF-A0A321LJS9-F1
#
_entry.id   AF-A0A321LJS9-F1
#
_cell.length_a   1.000
_cell.length_b   1.000
_cell.length_c   1.000
_cell.angle_alpha   90.00
_cell.angle_beta   90.00
_cell.angle_gamma   90.00
#
_symmetry.space_group_name_H-M   'P 1'
#
loop_
_entity.id
_entity.type
_entity.pdbx_description
1 polymer ?
#
loop_
_entity_poly.entity_id
_entity_poly.type
_entity_poly.pdbx_seq_one_letter_code
_entity_poly.pdbx_strand_id
1 'polypeptide(L)'
;MIKALILILFTGIISSNVPAQSRKKHPTQKPGAKKTTPAEKPETPPVIGSNVSILTRNGDRVGGTLLELTAFSIRLKSDDLESVISLDTVASMAFGDATPTKGQSPAAPSSANFTRDVETMLAAFQSLASELRNDTGYTEYGRQITDLKRAADRFVVKYGSSEEATESRCAALAAAALTDYSWARTIWTLKFGYSGNAAVSETDSPAVADALSLYSDVRQSAAGGTKFSADKLINGLWKKASEKVDVLRSLSGRSR
;
A
#
# COMPACT_ATOMS: atom_id res chain seq x y z
N MET A 1 53.29 13.43 13.64
CA MET A 1 53.48 12.03 14.08
C MET A 1 53.27 11.94 15.59
N ILE A 2 52.05 11.58 16.04
CA ILE A 2 51.79 10.96 17.36
C ILE A 2 50.65 9.97 17.14
N LYS A 3 50.89 8.72 17.53
CA LYS A 3 49.97 7.57 17.54
C LYS A 3 49.13 7.62 18.82
N ALA A 4 47.85 7.27 18.78
CA ALA A 4 47.22 6.47 19.85
C ALA A 4 45.82 5.98 19.43
N LEU A 5 45.75 4.66 19.35
CA LEU A 5 44.60 3.79 19.21
C LEU A 5 44.01 3.55 20.61
N ILE A 6 42.72 3.77 20.85
CA ILE A 6 42.01 3.14 21.97
C ILE A 6 40.65 2.64 21.49
N LEU A 7 40.52 1.33 21.61
CA LEU A 7 39.42 0.47 21.24
C LEU A 7 38.74 0.07 22.57
N ILE A 8 37.46 0.40 22.76
CA ILE A 8 36.69 -0.12 23.90
C ILE A 8 35.40 -0.75 23.38
N LEU A 9 35.47 -2.08 23.39
CA LEU A 9 34.43 -3.07 23.23
C LEU A 9 33.57 -3.06 24.52
N PHE A 10 32.25 -2.93 24.43
CA PHE A 10 31.36 -3.36 25.51
C PHE A 10 30.19 -4.17 24.95
N THR A 11 30.35 -5.48 25.11
CA THR A 11 29.36 -6.54 25.02
C THR A 11 28.29 -6.38 26.12
N GLY A 12 27.05 -6.74 25.82
CA GLY A 12 25.96 -6.78 26.79
C GLY A 12 24.68 -7.41 26.26
N ILE A 13 24.71 -8.72 26.00
CA ILE A 13 23.52 -9.55 25.77
C ILE A 13 22.92 -9.86 27.14
N ILE A 14 21.65 -9.48 27.37
CA ILE A 14 20.89 -9.94 28.54
C ILE A 14 19.64 -10.65 28.05
N SER A 15 19.70 -11.98 28.12
CA SER A 15 18.57 -12.89 28.04
C SER A 15 17.90 -12.99 29.41
N SER A 16 16.57 -12.95 29.45
CA SER A 16 15.78 -13.33 30.62
C SER A 16 14.66 -14.29 30.22
N ASN A 17 14.96 -15.59 30.34
CA ASN A 17 13.96 -16.63 30.63
C ASN A 17 13.70 -16.62 32.14
N VAL A 18 12.47 -16.98 32.57
CA VAL A 18 12.09 -17.63 33.86
C VAL A 18 10.57 -17.41 34.11
N PRO A 19 9.77 -18.36 34.67
CA PRO A 19 9.67 -19.79 34.40
C PRO A 19 8.19 -20.28 34.31
N ALA A 20 8.00 -21.54 33.96
CA ALA A 20 6.72 -22.26 34.07
C ALA A 20 6.34 -22.54 35.54
N GLN A 21 5.05 -22.36 35.89
CA GLN A 21 4.44 -22.96 37.08
C GLN A 21 3.35 -23.95 36.68
N SER A 22 3.47 -25.17 37.18
CA SER A 22 2.51 -26.25 37.03
C SER A 22 1.89 -26.62 38.38
N ARG A 23 0.62 -27.09 38.29
CA ARG A 23 -0.14 -27.96 39.22
C ARG A 23 -0.78 -27.31 40.47
N LYS A 24 -2.11 -27.47 40.57
CA LYS A 24 -2.76 -28.65 41.20
C LYS A 24 -4.27 -28.75 40.86
N LYS A 25 -4.71 -29.99 40.61
CA LYS A 25 -6.09 -30.50 40.41
C LYS A 25 -6.87 -30.43 41.74
N HIS A 26 -8.22 -30.42 41.79
CA HIS A 26 -9.11 -31.58 41.62
C HIS A 26 -10.63 -31.18 41.65
N PRO A 27 -11.60 -32.12 41.48
CA PRO A 27 -12.69 -32.12 40.48
C PRO A 27 -14.04 -31.53 41.00
N THR A 28 -15.13 -31.43 40.22
CA THR A 28 -16.25 -32.40 40.23
C THR A 28 -17.37 -32.01 39.22
N GLN A 29 -17.83 -33.03 38.48
CA GLN A 29 -19.14 -33.29 37.81
C GLN A 29 -19.70 -32.44 36.63
N LYS A 30 -19.83 -33.15 35.50
CA LYS A 30 -20.76 -32.98 34.35
C LYS A 30 -22.19 -33.38 34.76
N PRO A 31 -23.28 -32.88 34.09
CA PRO A 31 -23.75 -33.49 32.83
C PRO A 31 -24.36 -32.49 31.83
N GLY A 32 -24.24 -32.79 30.53
CA GLY A 32 -24.96 -32.05 29.49
C GLY A 32 -24.29 -32.04 28.12
N ALA A 33 -24.09 -33.22 27.52
CA ALA A 33 -23.60 -33.32 26.16
C ALA A 33 -24.72 -32.94 25.16
N LYS A 34 -24.74 -31.69 24.70
CA LYS A 34 -25.24 -31.37 23.35
C LYS A 34 -24.04 -31.32 22.42
N LYS A 35 -23.92 -32.37 21.60
CA LYS A 35 -22.94 -32.54 20.54
C LYS A 35 -23.29 -31.52 19.44
N THR A 36 -22.81 -30.29 19.55
CA THR A 36 -22.76 -29.37 18.40
C THR A 36 -21.57 -29.80 17.57
N THR A 37 -21.87 -30.55 16.52
CA THR A 37 -21.00 -30.78 15.36
C THR A 37 -20.36 -29.43 14.98
N PRO A 38 -19.03 -29.35 14.81
CA PRO A 38 -18.44 -28.18 14.17
C PRO A 38 -19.10 -28.02 12.81
N ALA A 39 -19.67 -26.84 12.55
CA ALA A 39 -20.16 -26.52 11.22
C ALA A 39 -19.00 -26.75 10.23
N GLU A 40 -19.28 -27.61 9.25
CA GLU A 40 -18.43 -27.89 8.12
C GLU A 40 -18.03 -26.54 7.51
N LYS A 41 -16.72 -26.25 7.53
CA LYS A 41 -16.16 -25.07 6.87
C LYS A 41 -16.62 -25.15 5.42
N PRO A 42 -17.32 -24.14 4.85
CA PRO A 42 -17.65 -24.17 3.44
C PRO A 42 -16.36 -24.37 2.67
N GLU A 43 -16.27 -25.47 1.91
CA GLU A 43 -15.24 -25.62 0.89
C GLU A 43 -15.45 -24.49 -0.11
N THR A 44 -14.74 -23.38 0.10
CA THR A 44 -14.64 -22.31 -0.89
C THR A 44 -14.15 -22.94 -2.18
N PRO A 45 -14.93 -22.89 -3.28
CA PRO A 45 -14.48 -23.40 -4.56
C PRO A 45 -13.16 -22.70 -4.93
N PRO A 46 -12.27 -23.37 -5.67
CA PRO A 46 -11.02 -22.77 -6.09
C PRO A 46 -11.32 -21.49 -6.88
N VAL A 47 -10.79 -20.38 -6.38
CA VAL A 47 -10.98 -19.04 -6.95
C VAL A 47 -10.42 -18.98 -8.38
N ILE A 48 -9.36 -19.74 -8.66
CA ILE A 48 -8.75 -19.89 -9.97
C ILE A 48 -9.61 -20.79 -10.87
N GLY A 49 -9.88 -20.35 -12.09
CA GLY A 49 -10.76 -21.01 -13.06
C GLY A 49 -12.22 -20.53 -13.03
N SER A 50 -12.56 -19.63 -12.12
CA SER A 50 -13.91 -19.05 -12.03
C SER A 50 -14.12 -17.90 -13.02
N ASN A 51 -15.36 -17.71 -13.46
CA ASN A 51 -15.74 -16.52 -14.23
C ASN A 51 -15.81 -15.32 -13.28
N VAL A 52 -15.12 -14.25 -13.66
CA VAL A 52 -14.98 -13.03 -12.87
C VAL A 52 -15.39 -11.83 -13.71
N SER A 53 -16.21 -10.97 -13.12
CA SER A 53 -16.50 -9.63 -13.64
C SER A 53 -15.79 -8.60 -12.75
N ILE A 54 -14.85 -7.87 -13.34
CA ILE A 54 -14.09 -6.81 -12.71
C ILE A 54 -14.62 -5.46 -13.15
N LEU A 55 -14.98 -4.63 -12.18
CA LEU A 55 -15.18 -3.21 -12.41
C LEU A 55 -13.90 -2.49 -12.02
N THR A 56 -13.25 -1.81 -12.97
CA THR A 56 -12.10 -0.96 -12.68
C THR A 56 -12.58 0.36 -12.08
N ARG A 57 -11.67 1.05 -11.37
CA ARG A 57 -11.90 2.38 -10.77
C ARG A 57 -12.11 3.49 -11.81
N ASN A 58 -11.81 3.20 -13.07
CA ASN A 58 -12.09 4.07 -14.21
C ASN A 58 -13.50 3.86 -14.78
N GLY A 59 -14.25 2.88 -14.26
CA GLY A 59 -15.58 2.52 -14.72
C GLY A 59 -15.57 1.47 -15.84
N ASP A 60 -14.39 1.02 -16.28
CA ASP A 60 -14.25 -0.03 -17.27
C ASP A 60 -14.66 -1.37 -16.68
N ARG A 61 -15.28 -2.20 -17.50
CA ARG A 61 -15.73 -3.53 -17.09
C ARG A 61 -14.94 -4.57 -17.87
N VAL A 62 -14.26 -5.45 -17.15
CA VAL A 62 -13.48 -6.53 -17.73
C VAL A 62 -14.00 -7.84 -17.18
N GLY A 63 -14.54 -8.68 -18.05
CA GLY A 63 -15.00 -10.03 -17.72
C GLY A 63 -14.04 -11.08 -18.25
N GLY A 64 -13.95 -12.22 -17.58
CA GLY A 64 -13.17 -13.36 -18.08
C GLY A 64 -12.99 -14.46 -17.05
N THR A 65 -12.30 -15.53 -17.45
CA THR A 65 -11.91 -16.62 -16.56
C THR A 65 -10.65 -16.24 -15.79
N LEU A 66 -10.68 -16.33 -14.46
CA LEU A 66 -9.51 -16.03 -13.62
C LEU A 66 -8.43 -17.10 -13.79
N LEU A 67 -7.27 -16.70 -14.31
CA LEU A 67 -6.10 -17.56 -14.45
C LEU A 67 -5.21 -17.50 -13.21
N GLU A 68 -5.02 -16.30 -12.65
CA GLU A 68 -4.11 -16.07 -11.53
C GLU A 68 -4.56 -14.88 -10.70
N LEU A 69 -4.45 -14.99 -9.38
CA LEU A 69 -4.66 -13.90 -8.44
C LEU A 69 -3.42 -13.80 -7.55
N THR A 70 -2.70 -12.69 -7.65
CA THR A 70 -1.57 -12.38 -6.77
C THR A 70 -2.01 -11.31 -5.76
N ALA A 71 -1.10 -10.91 -4.86
CA ALA A 71 -1.35 -9.81 -3.94
C ALA A 71 -1.50 -8.44 -4.63
N PHE A 72 -1.07 -8.32 -5.90
CA PHE A 72 -0.97 -7.03 -6.60
C PHE A 72 -1.64 -7.00 -7.96
N SER A 73 -1.93 -8.16 -8.55
CA SER A 73 -2.50 -8.26 -9.89
C SER A 73 -3.44 -9.44 -10.04
N ILE A 74 -4.28 -9.33 -11.06
CA ILE A 74 -5.28 -10.30 -11.47
C ILE A 74 -5.03 -10.61 -12.93
N ARG A 75 -4.87 -11.88 -13.27
CA ARG A 75 -4.75 -12.35 -14.65
C ARG A 75 -6.04 -13.02 -15.07
N LEU A 76 -6.64 -12.51 -16.13
CA LEU A 76 -7.90 -12.97 -16.70
C LEU A 76 -7.67 -13.47 -18.12
N LYS A 77 -8.43 -14.49 -18.52
CA LYS A 77 -8.60 -14.88 -19.92
C LYS A 77 -10.00 -14.46 -20.38
N SER A 78 -10.08 -13.60 -21.38
CA SER A 78 -11.34 -13.27 -22.08
C SER A 78 -11.19 -13.70 -23.52
N ASP A 79 -12.10 -14.57 -23.98
CA ASP A 79 -12.03 -15.19 -25.31
C ASP A 79 -10.64 -15.85 -25.53
N ASP A 80 -9.81 -15.27 -26.41
CA ASP A 80 -8.44 -15.73 -26.73
C ASP A 80 -7.33 -14.79 -26.24
N LEU A 81 -7.66 -13.78 -25.41
CA LEU A 81 -6.71 -12.80 -24.89
C LEU A 81 -6.52 -12.93 -23.38
N GLU A 82 -5.26 -12.92 -22.95
CA GLU A 82 -4.89 -12.81 -21.54
C GLU A 82 -4.68 -11.34 -21.17
N SER A 83 -5.35 -10.89 -20.09
CA SER A 83 -5.29 -9.54 -19.57
C SER A 83 -4.77 -9.54 -18.13
N VAL A 84 -3.81 -8.65 -17.84
CA VAL A 84 -3.29 -8.44 -16.48
C VAL A 84 -3.83 -7.11 -15.96
N ILE A 85 -4.57 -7.16 -14.86
CA ILE A 85 -5.18 -5.99 -14.20
C ILE A 85 -4.56 -5.83 -12.82
N SER A 86 -4.02 -4.66 -12.53
CA SER A 86 -3.49 -4.35 -11.20
C SER A 86 -4.63 -4.19 -10.19
N LEU A 87 -4.51 -4.80 -9.01
CA LEU A 87 -5.54 -4.81 -7.96
C LEU A 87 -5.89 -3.41 -7.45
N ASP A 88 -4.94 -2.47 -7.52
CA ASP A 88 -5.14 -1.07 -7.19
C ASP A 88 -6.06 -0.33 -8.18
N THR A 89 -6.27 -0.89 -9.37
CA THR A 89 -7.23 -0.38 -10.36
C THR A 89 -8.59 -1.03 -10.23
N VAL A 90 -8.76 -2.06 -9.40
CA VAL A 90 -10.03 -2.75 -9.21
C VAL A 90 -10.88 -2.00 -8.17
N ALA A 91 -12.13 -1.72 -8.55
CA ALA A 91 -13.14 -1.17 -7.67
C ALA A 91 -13.98 -2.28 -7.04
N SER A 92 -14.37 -3.28 -7.83
CA SER A 92 -15.05 -4.48 -7.34
C SER A 92 -14.79 -5.69 -8.22
N MET A 93 -14.90 -6.87 -7.63
CA MET A 93 -14.74 -8.15 -8.28
C MET A 93 -15.90 -9.06 -7.86
N ALA A 94 -16.65 -9.55 -8.83
CA ALA A 94 -17.73 -10.51 -8.63
C ALA A 94 -17.36 -11.85 -9.25
N PHE A 95 -17.62 -12.93 -8.53
CA PHE A 95 -17.38 -14.32 -8.94
C PHE A 95 -18.72 -14.99 -9.29
N GLY A 96 -18.81 -15.59 -10.48
CA GLY A 96 -20.02 -16.28 -10.98
C GLY A 96 -20.88 -15.46 -11.96
N ASP A 97 -21.98 -16.07 -12.44
CA ASP A 97 -22.93 -15.50 -13.43
C ASP A 97 -23.83 -14.39 -12.85
N ALA A 98 -23.25 -13.46 -12.09
CA ALA A 98 -23.97 -12.29 -11.63
C ALA A 98 -24.13 -11.30 -12.79
N THR A 99 -25.33 -11.26 -13.39
CA THR A 99 -25.74 -10.16 -14.25
C THR A 99 -25.55 -8.83 -13.49
N PRO A 100 -24.88 -7.83 -14.09
CA PRO A 100 -24.41 -6.66 -13.36
C PRO A 100 -25.56 -5.75 -12.96
N THR A 101 -25.65 -5.44 -11.67
CA THR A 101 -26.60 -4.45 -11.13
C THR A 101 -26.28 -3.08 -11.71
N LYS A 102 -27.16 -2.57 -12.59
CA LYS A 102 -27.18 -1.17 -13.02
C LYS A 102 -27.56 -0.30 -11.82
N GLY A 103 -26.67 0.60 -11.43
CA GLY A 103 -26.98 1.62 -10.42
C GLY A 103 -25.72 2.35 -9.94
N GLN A 104 -25.19 3.25 -10.75
CA GLN A 104 -24.55 4.43 -10.14
C GLN A 104 -25.69 5.23 -9.51
N SER A 105 -25.89 5.07 -8.21
CA SER A 105 -26.62 6.08 -7.45
C SER A 105 -25.90 7.42 -7.63
N PRO A 106 -26.63 8.54 -7.74
CA PRO A 106 -26.02 9.86 -7.72
C PRO A 106 -25.10 9.96 -6.50
N ALA A 107 -23.87 10.45 -6.70
CA ALA A 107 -22.91 10.68 -5.60
C ALA A 107 -23.64 11.42 -4.48
N ALA A 108 -23.74 10.78 -3.30
CA ALA A 108 -24.32 11.47 -2.17
C ALA A 108 -23.40 12.67 -1.86
N PRO A 109 -23.95 13.82 -1.47
CA PRO A 109 -23.12 14.96 -1.10
C PRO A 109 -22.16 14.51 0.02
N SER A 110 -20.86 14.59 -0.25
CA SER A 110 -19.82 14.27 0.72
C SER A 110 -20.09 15.03 2.02
N SER A 111 -19.81 14.40 3.16
CA SER A 111 -20.07 15.04 4.45
C SER A 111 -19.38 16.41 4.53
N ALA A 112 -20.00 17.42 5.16
CA ALA A 112 -19.40 18.77 5.25
C ALA A 112 -17.99 18.77 5.89
N ASN A 113 -17.70 17.74 6.70
CA ASN A 113 -16.39 17.51 7.29
C ASN A 113 -15.37 16.95 6.30
N PHE A 114 -15.80 16.18 5.29
CA PHE A 114 -14.94 15.56 4.30
C PHE A 114 -14.15 16.59 3.50
N THR A 115 -14.82 17.61 2.95
CA THR A 115 -14.16 18.64 2.15
C THR A 115 -13.05 19.33 2.94
N ARG A 116 -13.33 19.72 4.19
CA ARG A 116 -12.33 20.37 5.06
C ARG A 116 -11.15 19.45 5.39
N ASP A 117 -11.43 18.18 5.67
CA ASP A 117 -10.39 17.21 6.02
C ASP A 117 -9.52 16.87 4.80
N VAL A 118 -10.13 16.73 3.61
CA VAL A 118 -9.41 16.58 2.33
C VAL A 118 -8.52 17.78 2.07
N GLU A 119 -9.02 19.00 2.25
CA GLU A 119 -8.24 20.22 2.01
C GLU A 119 -7.00 20.28 2.92
N THR A 120 -7.18 19.94 4.19
CA THR A 120 -6.08 19.90 5.16
C THR A 120 -5.02 18.88 4.75
N MET A 121 -5.44 17.70 4.31
CA MET A 121 -4.53 16.65 3.84
C MET A 121 -3.85 17.04 2.52
N LEU A 122 -4.58 17.60 1.55
CA LEU A 122 -4.04 18.07 0.28
C LEU A 122 -3.01 19.17 0.47
N ALA A 123 -3.21 20.06 1.45
CA ALA A 123 -2.23 21.08 1.80
C ALA A 123 -0.91 20.47 2.29
N ALA A 124 -0.97 19.39 3.08
CA ALA A 124 0.24 18.66 3.52
C ALA A 124 0.98 18.02 2.34
N PHE A 125 0.26 17.38 1.41
CA PHE A 125 0.86 16.84 0.18
C PHE A 125 1.47 17.94 -0.69
N GLN A 126 0.78 19.06 -0.84
CA GLN A 126 1.25 20.19 -1.64
C GLN A 126 2.51 20.83 -1.04
N SER A 127 2.56 20.95 0.29
CA SER A 127 3.75 21.45 1.01
C SER A 127 4.96 20.54 0.78
N LEU A 128 4.82 19.22 0.89
CA LEU A 128 5.90 18.30 0.56
C LEU A 128 6.34 18.44 -0.92
N ALA A 129 5.38 18.47 -1.84
CA ALA A 129 5.67 18.56 -3.27
C ALA A 129 6.35 19.88 -3.67
N SER A 130 6.04 21.00 -3.02
CA SER A 130 6.72 22.29 -3.27
C SER A 130 8.16 22.27 -2.78
N GLU A 131 8.42 21.66 -1.62
CA GLU A 131 9.75 21.59 -1.04
C GLU A 131 10.67 20.68 -1.86
N LEU A 132 10.15 19.56 -2.36
CA LEU A 132 10.89 18.64 -3.23
C LEU A 132 11.45 19.30 -4.50
N ARG A 133 10.86 20.42 -4.94
CA ARG A 133 11.36 21.19 -6.09
C ARG A 133 12.58 22.06 -5.74
N ASN A 134 12.83 22.31 -4.46
CA ASN A 134 13.88 23.19 -3.95
C ASN A 134 15.12 22.44 -3.44
N ASP A 135 15.37 21.22 -3.94
CA ASP A 135 16.48 20.35 -3.52
C ASP A 135 16.45 20.04 -2.00
N THR A 136 15.36 19.39 -1.55
CA THR A 136 15.19 19.03 -0.14
C THR A 136 16.26 18.05 0.34
N GLY A 137 16.96 18.37 1.42
CA GLY A 137 17.87 17.42 2.07
C GLY A 137 17.14 16.24 2.74
N TYR A 138 17.82 15.08 2.84
CA TYR A 138 17.23 13.84 3.37
C TYR A 138 16.58 13.96 4.77
N THR A 139 17.21 14.70 5.69
CA THR A 139 16.68 14.92 7.04
C THR A 139 15.37 15.69 7.00
N GLU A 140 15.32 16.75 6.20
CA GLU A 140 14.15 17.60 6.04
C GLU A 140 13.00 16.83 5.37
N TYR A 141 13.32 16.06 4.32
CA TYR A 141 12.36 15.15 3.70
C TYR A 141 11.75 14.16 4.71
N GLY A 142 12.53 13.68 5.67
CA GLY A 142 12.05 12.81 6.74
C GLY A 142 11.09 13.46 7.72
N ARG A 143 11.38 14.70 8.10
CA ARG A 143 10.49 15.50 8.94
C ARG A 143 9.16 15.71 8.22
N GLN A 144 9.21 16.11 6.96
CA GLN A 144 8.02 16.39 6.15
C GLN A 144 7.17 15.13 5.92
N ILE A 145 7.77 13.96 5.68
CA ILE A 145 7.03 12.69 5.61
C ILE A 145 6.33 12.38 6.94
N THR A 146 6.97 12.66 8.07
CA THR A 146 6.36 12.42 9.38
C THR A 146 5.13 13.29 9.58
N ASP A 147 5.20 14.55 9.16
CA ASP A 147 4.09 15.50 9.24
C ASP A 147 2.97 15.12 8.25
N LEU A 148 3.32 14.75 7.02
CA LEU A 148 2.38 14.24 6.02
C LEU A 148 1.67 12.98 6.52
N LYS A 149 2.42 12.03 7.09
CA LYS A 149 1.87 10.79 7.65
C LYS A 149 0.84 11.09 8.73
N ARG A 150 1.10 12.04 9.63
CA ARG A 150 0.14 12.44 10.68
C ARG A 150 -1.15 13.02 10.10
N ALA A 151 -1.08 13.77 9.00
CA ALA A 151 -2.25 14.33 8.34
C ALA A 151 -3.03 13.26 7.54
N ALA A 152 -2.32 12.47 6.74
CA ALA A 152 -2.88 11.43 5.90
C ALA A 152 -3.46 10.26 6.72
N ASP A 153 -2.79 9.79 7.77
CA ASP A 153 -3.28 8.68 8.60
C ASP A 153 -4.62 9.03 9.27
N ARG A 154 -4.78 10.27 9.76
CA ARG A 154 -6.06 10.73 10.34
C ARG A 154 -7.19 10.69 9.31
N PHE A 155 -6.89 11.12 8.09
CA PHE A 155 -7.85 11.11 6.99
C PHE A 155 -8.21 9.68 6.57
N VAL A 156 -7.20 8.82 6.38
CA VAL A 156 -7.36 7.41 5.98
C VAL A 156 -8.13 6.61 7.01
N VAL A 157 -7.84 6.78 8.30
CA VAL A 157 -8.58 6.10 9.38
C VAL A 157 -10.04 6.53 9.39
N LYS A 158 -10.32 7.82 9.15
CA LYS A 158 -11.68 8.36 9.19
C LYS A 158 -12.53 7.95 7.98
N TYR A 159 -11.96 7.96 6.78
CA TYR A 159 -12.71 7.79 5.53
C TYR A 159 -12.43 6.48 4.79
N GLY A 160 -11.43 5.69 5.22
CA GLY A 160 -11.02 4.45 4.55
C GLY A 160 -12.05 3.34 4.59
N SER A 161 -13.01 3.40 5.52
CA SER A 161 -14.16 2.49 5.62
C SER A 161 -15.51 3.19 5.37
N SER A 162 -15.48 4.41 4.80
CA SER A 162 -16.71 5.14 4.46
C SER A 162 -17.53 4.36 3.42
N GLU A 163 -18.85 4.31 3.62
CA GLU A 163 -19.79 3.74 2.64
C GLU A 163 -19.89 4.61 1.38
N GLU A 164 -19.50 5.89 1.48
CA GLU A 164 -19.45 6.78 0.33
C GLU A 164 -18.22 6.46 -0.53
N ALA A 165 -18.48 6.05 -1.78
CA ALA A 165 -17.46 5.60 -2.71
C ALA A 165 -16.39 6.66 -2.99
N THR A 166 -16.78 7.94 -3.02
CA THR A 166 -15.86 9.06 -3.23
C THR A 166 -14.92 9.24 -2.03
N GLU A 167 -15.46 9.16 -0.81
CA GLU A 167 -14.67 9.37 0.41
C GLU A 167 -13.65 8.25 0.61
N SER A 168 -14.09 6.99 0.47
CA SER A 168 -13.22 5.81 0.53
C SER A 168 -12.17 5.78 -0.58
N ARG A 169 -12.52 6.22 -1.80
CA ARG A 169 -11.55 6.36 -2.91
C ARG A 169 -10.48 7.41 -2.61
N CYS A 170 -10.86 8.58 -2.10
CA CYS A 170 -9.89 9.60 -1.69
C CYS A 170 -8.96 9.09 -0.59
N ALA A 171 -9.49 8.34 0.39
CA ALA A 171 -8.68 7.72 1.44
C ALA A 171 -7.67 6.71 0.88
N ALA A 172 -8.10 5.84 -0.05
CA ALA A 172 -7.22 4.88 -0.69
C ALA A 172 -6.10 5.56 -1.50
N LEU A 173 -6.42 6.63 -2.24
CA LEU A 173 -5.43 7.41 -2.99
C LEU A 173 -4.42 8.10 -2.07
N ALA A 174 -4.89 8.66 -0.95
CA ALA A 174 -4.02 9.27 0.05
C ALA A 174 -3.05 8.25 0.67
N ALA A 175 -3.56 7.07 1.05
CA ALA A 175 -2.74 6.00 1.60
C ALA A 175 -1.68 5.51 0.60
N ALA A 176 -2.07 5.34 -0.66
CA ALA A 176 -1.15 4.92 -1.72
C ALA A 176 -0.08 6.00 -2.01
N ALA A 177 -0.46 7.29 -2.07
CA ALA A 177 0.49 8.38 -2.25
C ALA A 177 1.48 8.49 -1.08
N LEU A 178 0.99 8.33 0.16
CA LEU A 178 1.86 8.28 1.35
C LEU A 178 2.83 7.09 1.31
N THR A 179 2.36 5.94 0.80
CA THR A 179 3.19 4.74 0.64
C THR A 179 4.33 4.99 -0.33
N ASP A 180 4.06 5.60 -1.49
CA ASP A 180 5.10 5.94 -2.48
C ASP A 180 6.17 6.88 -1.89
N TYR A 181 5.76 7.93 -1.15
CA TYR A 181 6.72 8.81 -0.45
C TYR A 181 7.51 8.05 0.63
N SER A 182 6.87 7.13 1.33
CA SER A 182 7.54 6.31 2.35
C SER A 182 8.57 5.35 1.74
N TRP A 183 8.23 4.71 0.62
CA TRP A 183 9.17 3.88 -0.15
C TRP A 183 10.34 4.71 -0.68
N ALA A 184 10.08 5.91 -1.21
CA ALA A 184 11.12 6.82 -1.67
C ALA A 184 12.10 7.17 -0.54
N ARG A 185 11.60 7.41 0.68
CA ARG A 185 12.44 7.60 1.88
C ARG A 185 13.32 6.39 2.17
N THR A 186 12.75 5.19 2.19
CA THR A 186 13.50 3.95 2.41
C THR A 186 14.62 3.78 1.38
N ILE A 187 14.32 4.00 0.10
CA ILE A 187 15.30 3.92 -0.99
C ILE A 187 16.39 4.99 -0.83
N TRP A 188 16.02 6.19 -0.41
CA TRP A 188 16.98 7.26 -0.13
C TRP A 188 17.91 6.90 1.03
N THR A 189 17.41 6.24 2.09
CA THR A 189 18.27 5.72 3.17
C THR A 189 19.28 4.71 2.63
N LEU A 190 18.84 3.78 1.76
CA LEU A 190 19.72 2.79 1.14
C LEU A 190 20.80 3.45 0.29
N LYS A 191 20.47 4.53 -0.44
CA LYS A 191 21.43 5.33 -1.22
C LYS A 191 22.65 5.78 -0.39
N PHE A 192 22.49 6.15 0.88
CA PHE A 192 23.62 6.56 1.72
C PHE A 192 24.49 5.40 2.20
N GLY A 193 23.96 4.17 2.22
CA GLY A 193 24.71 2.97 2.59
C GLY A 193 25.68 2.48 1.52
N TYR A 194 25.51 2.89 0.27
CA TYR A 194 26.34 2.47 -0.87
C TYR A 194 27.12 3.66 -1.45
N SER A 195 28.45 3.64 -1.31
CA SER A 195 29.32 4.69 -1.85
C SER A 195 29.46 4.61 -3.38
N GLY A 196 29.66 5.78 -4.01
CA GLY A 196 30.19 5.94 -5.36
C GLY A 196 29.15 5.95 -6.50
N ASN A 197 28.17 5.06 -6.49
CA ASN A 197 27.08 5.02 -7.48
C ASN A 197 25.85 4.48 -6.77
N ALA A 198 24.98 5.36 -6.30
CA ALA A 198 23.80 5.03 -5.49
C ALA A 198 22.82 4.11 -6.24
N ALA A 199 23.12 2.81 -6.21
CA ALA A 199 22.39 1.77 -6.93
C ALA A 199 21.92 0.73 -5.93
N VAL A 200 20.62 0.45 -5.95
CA VAL A 200 19.94 -0.50 -5.06
C VAL A 200 19.56 -1.77 -5.84
N SER A 201 19.54 -2.89 -5.14
CA SER A 201 19.02 -4.17 -5.63
C SER A 201 17.56 -4.35 -5.19
N GLU A 202 16.80 -5.12 -5.97
CA GLU A 202 15.43 -5.54 -5.63
C GLU A 202 15.37 -6.28 -4.28
N THR A 203 16.46 -6.95 -3.92
CA THR A 203 16.61 -7.70 -2.66
C THR A 203 16.98 -6.84 -1.44
N ASP A 204 17.35 -5.57 -1.62
CA ASP A 204 17.84 -4.74 -0.52
C ASP A 204 16.72 -4.30 0.43
N SER A 205 15.48 -4.24 -0.04
CA SER A 205 14.31 -3.90 0.77
C SER A 205 13.00 -4.31 0.08
N PRO A 206 11.97 -4.76 0.83
CA PRO A 206 10.63 -4.97 0.30
C PRO A 206 10.07 -3.73 -0.42
N ALA A 207 10.40 -2.52 0.06
CA ALA A 207 9.98 -1.28 -0.59
C ALA A 207 10.51 -1.14 -2.03
N VAL A 208 11.71 -1.66 -2.31
CA VAL A 208 12.28 -1.67 -3.66
C VAL A 208 11.54 -2.69 -4.52
N ALA A 209 11.37 -3.92 -4.01
CA ALA A 209 10.65 -4.98 -4.73
C ALA A 209 9.21 -4.59 -5.05
N ASP A 210 8.48 -4.07 -4.07
CA ASP A 210 7.08 -3.65 -4.23
C ASP A 210 6.96 -2.50 -5.24
N ALA A 211 7.84 -1.48 -5.15
CA ALA A 211 7.85 -0.37 -6.10
C ALA A 211 8.15 -0.82 -7.53
N LEU A 212 9.12 -1.72 -7.72
CA LEU A 212 9.50 -2.25 -9.04
C LEU A 212 8.45 -3.20 -9.61
N SER A 213 7.74 -3.94 -8.76
CA SER A 213 6.64 -4.81 -9.17
C SER A 213 5.41 -4.00 -9.56
N LEU A 214 5.11 -2.93 -8.83
CA LEU A 214 3.94 -2.10 -9.05
C LEU A 214 4.11 -1.13 -10.22
N TYR A 215 5.31 -0.58 -10.41
CA TYR A 215 5.59 0.44 -11.41
C TYR A 215 6.65 -0.04 -12.42
N SER A 216 6.20 -0.75 -13.46
CA SER A 216 7.06 -1.27 -14.52
C SER A 216 7.82 -0.16 -15.28
N ASP A 217 7.21 1.02 -15.41
CA ASP A 217 7.84 2.21 -16.01
C ASP A 217 8.98 2.75 -15.15
N VAL A 218 8.79 2.79 -13.83
CA VAL A 218 9.86 3.15 -12.87
C VAL A 218 10.98 2.12 -12.93
N ARG A 219 10.66 0.82 -12.98
CA ARG A 219 11.64 -0.27 -13.14
C ARG A 219 12.49 -0.10 -14.40
N GLN A 220 11.87 0.12 -15.55
CA GLN A 220 12.57 0.31 -16.82
C GLN A 220 13.47 1.55 -16.81
N SER A 221 12.95 2.68 -16.31
CA SER A 221 13.71 3.93 -16.30
C SER A 221 14.95 3.86 -15.38
N ALA A 222 14.84 3.16 -14.25
CA ALA A 222 15.88 3.04 -13.25
C ALA A 222 16.91 1.93 -13.52
N ALA A 223 16.64 1.03 -14.48
CA ALA A 223 17.50 -0.11 -14.77
C ALA A 223 18.92 0.30 -15.17
N GLY A 224 19.92 -0.34 -14.56
CA GLY A 224 21.35 -0.16 -14.84
C GLY A 224 22.12 -1.48 -14.91
N GLY A 225 21.46 -2.56 -15.37
CA GLY A 225 21.98 -3.92 -15.32
C GLY A 225 21.33 -4.70 -14.17
N THR A 226 22.15 -5.27 -13.27
CA THR A 226 21.66 -6.04 -12.11
C THR A 226 21.18 -5.17 -10.95
N LYS A 227 21.39 -3.85 -11.02
CA LYS A 227 20.98 -2.87 -10.00
C LYS A 227 20.19 -1.71 -10.63
N PHE A 228 19.49 -0.99 -9.77
CA PHE A 228 18.63 0.15 -10.12
C PHE A 228 19.19 1.44 -9.55
N SER A 229 19.16 2.52 -10.34
CA SER A 229 19.53 3.85 -9.87
C SER A 229 18.54 4.34 -8.80
N ALA A 230 19.04 4.57 -7.58
CA ALA A 230 18.21 5.01 -6.45
C ALA A 230 17.53 6.36 -6.75
N ASP A 231 18.23 7.30 -7.37
CA ASP A 231 17.69 8.63 -7.70
C ASP A 231 16.53 8.53 -8.69
N LYS A 232 16.64 7.65 -9.69
CA LYS A 232 15.55 7.43 -10.64
C LYS A 232 14.35 6.76 -9.99
N LEU A 233 14.56 5.82 -9.06
CA LEU A 233 13.46 5.21 -8.30
C LEU A 233 12.75 6.24 -7.41
N ILE A 234 13.51 7.05 -6.67
CA ILE A 234 12.98 8.10 -5.79
C ILE A 234 12.15 9.10 -6.60
N ASN A 235 12.70 9.61 -7.71
CA ASN A 235 12.00 10.55 -8.58
C ASN A 235 10.75 9.91 -9.23
N GLY A 236 10.84 8.64 -9.63
CA GLY A 236 9.70 7.88 -10.16
C GLY A 236 8.57 7.77 -9.14
N LEU A 237 8.89 7.43 -7.90
CA LEU A 237 7.92 7.33 -6.81
C LEU A 237 7.30 8.68 -6.45
N TRP A 238 8.08 9.77 -6.43
CA TRP A 238 7.51 11.12 -6.24
C TRP A 238 6.53 11.50 -7.34
N LYS A 239 6.83 11.13 -8.58
CA LYS A 239 5.93 11.32 -9.71
C LYS A 239 4.64 10.52 -9.51
N LYS A 240 4.73 9.22 -9.17
CA LYS A 240 3.57 8.36 -8.91
C LYS A 240 2.72 8.83 -7.74
N ALA A 241 3.34 9.36 -6.69
CA ALA A 241 2.62 9.97 -5.57
C ALA A 241 1.87 11.22 -6.02
N SER A 242 2.52 12.07 -6.82
CA SER A 242 1.92 13.31 -7.34
C SER A 242 0.73 13.02 -8.26
N GLU A 243 0.83 12.02 -9.15
CA GLU A 243 -0.27 11.57 -10.01
C GLU A 243 -1.50 11.17 -9.18
N LYS A 244 -1.31 10.45 -8.08
CA LYS A 244 -2.41 10.08 -7.16
C LYS A 244 -3.01 11.28 -6.45
N VAL A 245 -2.19 12.24 -6.03
CA VAL A 245 -2.65 13.49 -5.39
C VAL A 245 -3.44 14.34 -6.38
N ASP A 246 -3.05 14.38 -7.66
CA ASP A 246 -3.78 15.10 -8.69
C ASP A 246 -5.15 14.48 -8.98
N VAL A 247 -5.24 13.14 -9.02
CA VAL A 247 -6.52 12.42 -9.09
C VAL A 247 -7.36 12.67 -7.84
N LEU A 248 -6.75 12.68 -6.66
CA LEU A 248 -7.46 12.99 -5.41
C LEU A 248 -8.08 14.39 -5.47
N ARG A 249 -7.34 15.39 -5.96
CA ARG A 249 -7.81 16.78 -6.10
C ARG A 249 -8.98 16.91 -7.08
N SER A 250 -8.97 16.16 -8.18
CA SER A 250 -10.08 16.19 -9.14
C SER A 250 -11.35 15.55 -8.56
N LEU A 251 -11.21 14.47 -7.79
CA LEU A 251 -12.33 13.80 -7.13
C LEU A 251 -12.94 14.61 -5.99
N SER A 252 -12.13 15.43 -5.29
CA SER A 252 -12.62 16.27 -4.19
C SER A 252 -13.38 17.51 -4.65
N GLY A 253 -13.73 17.63 -5.94
CA GLY A 253 -14.57 18.72 -6.46
C GLY A 253 -13.87 20.06 -6.65
N ARG A 254 -12.52 20.13 -6.55
CA ARG A 254 -11.73 21.30 -6.96
C ARG A 254 -11.15 21.07 -8.36
N SER A 255 -11.99 21.20 -9.39
CA SER A 255 -11.48 21.66 -10.68
C SER A 255 -11.22 23.16 -10.56
N ARG A 256 -10.06 23.61 -11.04
CA ARG A 256 -9.66 25.03 -11.04
C ARG A 256 -10.71 25.94 -11.65
#